data_AF-A0A1C6T2B8-F1
#
_entry.id   AF-A0A1C6T2B8-F1
#
_cell.length_a   1.000
_cell.length_b   1.000
_cell.length_c   1.000
_cell.angle_alpha   90.00
_cell.angle_beta   90.00
_cell.angle_gamma   90.00
#
_symmetry.space_group_name_H-M   'P 1'
#
loop_
_entity.id
_entity.type
_entity.pdbx_description
1 polymer ?
#
loop_
_entity_poly.entity_id
_entity_poly.type
_entity_poly.pdbx_seq_one_letter_code
_entity_poly.pdbx_strand_id
1 'polypeptide(L)'
;MPARRPMMDGSDSPMDVAYIRRWREDITACLDRLLPGFEVRFGYPPGRHTIGGPAGEEELASLAGMRPPDDLLAWYRQVREVSLPDVGNGYFIHDPGLVLHREVTSIRGRFTADVVVFASDGGGTLFAVEAVTGSPVYRLPAGEIVAGVYRSDDPRFDVVAENLTGFLDRLRDAVEVFAATGAPGDL
;
A
#
# COMPACT_ATOMS: atom_id res chain seq x y z
N MET A 1 31.92 -31.03 12.08
CA MET A 1 31.77 -29.69 12.70
C MET A 1 31.21 -28.74 11.65
N PRO A 2 29.90 -28.43 11.63
CA PRO A 2 29.36 -27.49 10.66
C PRO A 2 29.65 -26.05 11.11
N ALA A 3 30.14 -25.24 10.17
CA ALA A 3 30.45 -23.83 10.38
C ALA A 3 29.17 -23.05 10.73
N ARG A 4 29.24 -22.26 11.81
CA ARG A 4 28.22 -21.27 12.15
C ARG A 4 28.17 -20.22 11.03
N ARG A 5 27.00 -20.05 10.40
CA ARG A 5 26.72 -18.87 9.58
C ARG A 5 26.82 -17.62 10.48
N PRO A 6 27.43 -16.53 9.99
CA PRO A 6 27.47 -15.29 10.75
C PRO A 6 26.04 -14.76 10.91
N MET A 7 25.75 -14.36 12.15
CA MET A 7 24.57 -13.60 12.55
C MET A 7 24.68 -12.24 11.84
N MET A 8 23.84 -11.98 10.83
CA MET A 8 23.68 -10.63 10.30
C MET A 8 23.13 -9.77 11.45
N ASP A 9 23.83 -8.66 11.69
CA ASP A 9 23.46 -7.66 12.66
C ASP A 9 22.13 -6.98 12.29
N GLY A 10 21.63 -6.16 13.21
CA GLY A 10 20.26 -5.65 13.23
C GLY A 10 19.86 -5.01 11.90
N SER A 11 18.80 -5.59 11.33
CA SER A 11 18.09 -5.20 10.13
C SER A 11 18.05 -3.69 9.88
N ASP A 12 18.80 -3.25 8.89
CA ASP A 12 18.45 -2.10 8.06
C ASP A 12 17.22 -2.52 7.24
N SER A 13 16.05 -2.48 7.89
CA SER A 13 14.80 -2.75 7.20
C SER A 13 14.61 -1.62 6.19
N PRO A 14 14.38 -1.90 4.89
CA PRO A 14 14.21 -0.85 3.87
C PRO A 14 13.03 0.09 4.15
N MET A 15 12.21 -0.23 5.15
CA MET A 15 11.12 0.57 5.68
C MET A 15 11.50 1.26 7.00
N ASP A 16 12.46 2.18 6.94
CA ASP A 16 12.85 2.99 8.08
C ASP A 16 12.10 4.34 8.14
N VAL A 17 12.29 5.08 9.24
CA VAL A 17 11.64 6.38 9.46
C VAL A 17 12.09 7.43 8.45
N ALA A 18 13.35 7.39 8.01
CA ALA A 18 13.91 8.37 7.09
C ALA A 18 13.30 8.20 5.68
N TYR A 19 13.17 6.95 5.23
CA TYR A 19 12.49 6.57 4.00
C TYR A 19 11.04 7.02 4.02
N ILE A 20 10.27 6.67 5.06
CA ILE A 20 8.85 7.02 5.14
C ILE A 20 8.68 8.54 5.16
N ARG A 21 9.51 9.27 5.90
CA ARG A 21 9.47 10.75 5.90
C ARG A 21 9.70 11.31 4.50
N ARG A 22 10.74 10.85 3.81
CA ARG A 22 11.05 11.29 2.44
C ARG A 22 9.89 10.98 1.48
N TRP A 23 9.33 9.77 1.55
CA TRP A 23 8.19 9.38 0.74
C TRP A 23 7.00 10.34 0.93
N ARG A 24 6.70 10.72 2.19
CA ARG A 24 5.62 11.69 2.48
C ARG A 24 5.91 13.06 1.89
N GLU A 25 7.15 13.53 2.01
CA GLU A 25 7.59 14.81 1.45
C GLU A 25 7.43 14.82 -0.08
N ASP A 26 7.84 13.73 -0.75
CA ASP A 26 7.75 13.59 -2.20
C ASP A 26 6.28 13.60 -2.69
N ILE A 27 5.38 12.84 -2.05
CA ILE A 27 3.95 12.85 -2.38
C ILE A 27 3.34 14.23 -2.13
N THR A 28 3.64 14.86 -0.98
CA THR A 28 3.13 16.18 -0.63
C THR A 28 3.56 17.22 -1.67
N ALA A 29 4.82 17.21 -2.10
CA ALA A 29 5.33 18.09 -3.14
C ALA A 29 4.64 17.87 -4.50
N CYS A 30 4.23 16.63 -4.82
CA CYS A 30 3.45 16.36 -6.01
C CYS A 30 2.02 16.93 -5.91
N LEU A 31 1.37 16.76 -4.75
CA LEU A 31 0.04 17.31 -4.49
C LEU A 31 0.03 18.84 -4.51
N ASP A 32 1.03 19.48 -3.90
CA ASP A 32 1.18 20.94 -3.89
C ASP A 32 1.34 21.53 -5.30
N ARG A 33 1.92 20.76 -6.23
CA ARG A 33 1.99 21.13 -7.66
C ARG A 33 0.68 20.88 -8.40
N LEU A 34 0.00 19.78 -8.09
CA LEU A 34 -1.21 19.32 -8.78
C LEU A 34 -2.44 20.17 -8.41
N LEU A 35 -2.69 20.34 -7.11
CA LEU A 35 -3.97 20.83 -6.58
C LEU A 35 -4.33 22.28 -7.00
N PRO A 36 -3.40 23.26 -7.06
CA PRO A 36 -3.75 24.64 -7.43
C PRO A 36 -4.33 24.78 -8.83
N GLY A 37 -3.97 23.90 -9.77
CA GLY A 37 -4.45 23.90 -11.15
C GLY A 37 -5.50 22.83 -11.44
N PHE A 38 -5.92 22.06 -10.43
CA PHE A 38 -6.69 20.83 -10.62
C PHE A 38 -8.05 21.11 -11.29
N GLU A 39 -8.86 21.99 -10.71
CA GLU A 39 -10.22 22.25 -11.22
C GLU A 39 -10.20 22.85 -12.63
N VAL A 40 -9.23 23.71 -12.93
CA VAL A 40 -9.04 24.26 -14.28
C VAL A 40 -8.70 23.16 -15.28
N ARG A 41 -7.90 22.18 -14.88
CA ARG A 41 -7.45 21.09 -15.75
C ARG A 41 -8.51 20.01 -15.97
N PHE A 42 -9.23 19.64 -14.91
CA PHE A 42 -10.13 18.48 -14.92
C PHE A 42 -11.62 18.84 -14.91
N GLY A 43 -11.98 20.10 -14.66
CA GLY A 43 -13.36 20.60 -14.74
C GLY A 43 -14.23 20.32 -13.51
N TYR A 44 -13.62 19.88 -12.40
CA TYR A 44 -14.29 19.66 -11.12
C TYR A 44 -13.33 19.95 -9.96
N PRO A 45 -13.84 20.37 -8.78
CA PRO A 45 -12.99 20.67 -7.64
C PRO A 45 -12.30 19.41 -7.12
N PRO A 46 -11.04 19.48 -6.67
CA PRO A 46 -10.37 18.32 -6.07
C PRO A 46 -11.09 17.90 -4.78
N GLY A 47 -11.13 16.59 -4.55
CA GLY A 47 -11.46 16.01 -3.27
C GLY A 47 -10.39 16.27 -2.20
N ARG A 48 -10.63 15.72 -1.01
CA ARG A 48 -9.67 15.80 0.10
C ARG A 48 -8.58 14.74 -0.07
N HIS A 49 -7.34 15.19 -0.17
CA HIS A 49 -6.14 14.35 -0.10
C HIS A 49 -5.58 14.35 1.32
N THR A 50 -5.20 13.18 1.82
CA THR A 50 -4.67 13.03 3.18
C THR A 50 -3.46 12.07 3.18
N ILE A 51 -2.41 12.48 3.88
CA ILE A 51 -1.34 11.59 4.33
C ILE A 51 -1.35 11.66 5.86
N GLY A 52 -1.91 10.63 6.49
CA GLY A 52 -2.14 10.59 7.94
C GLY A 52 -0.86 10.68 8.76
N GLY A 53 -0.99 11.12 10.01
CA GLY A 53 0.04 10.92 11.03
C GLY A 53 0.15 9.45 11.45
N PRO A 54 0.95 9.12 12.47
CA PRO A 54 1.03 7.77 13.03
C PRO A 54 -0.33 7.19 13.45
N ALA A 55 -0.49 5.87 13.34
CA ALA A 55 -1.60 5.17 13.97
C ALA A 55 -1.49 5.20 15.51
N GLY A 56 -2.63 5.13 16.19
CA GLY A 56 -2.67 5.08 17.65
C GLY A 56 -2.14 3.75 18.21
N GLU A 57 -1.75 3.75 19.48
CA GLU A 57 -1.20 2.55 20.14
C GLU A 57 -2.18 1.36 20.12
N GLU A 58 -3.47 1.62 20.36
CA GLU A 58 -4.52 0.59 20.33
C GLU A 58 -4.75 0.02 18.91
N GLU A 59 -4.70 0.88 17.89
CA GLU A 59 -4.79 0.47 16.48
C GLU A 59 -3.60 -0.44 16.11
N LEU A 60 -2.40 -0.06 16.53
CA LEU A 60 -1.17 -0.84 16.30
C LEU A 60 -1.19 -2.17 17.06
N ALA A 61 -1.67 -2.19 18.30
CA ALA A 61 -1.80 -3.41 19.09
C ALA A 61 -2.80 -4.39 18.47
N SER A 62 -3.94 -3.87 18.00
CA SER A 62 -4.97 -4.66 17.31
C SER A 62 -4.43 -5.24 16.01
N LEU A 63 -3.73 -4.41 15.21
CA LEU A 63 -3.10 -4.85 13.97
C LEU A 63 -2.03 -5.90 14.23
N ALA A 64 -1.17 -5.73 15.25
CA ALA A 64 -0.16 -6.72 15.62
C ALA A 64 -0.76 -8.10 15.97
N GLY A 65 -1.99 -8.14 16.50
CA GLY A 65 -2.74 -9.36 16.76
C GLY A 65 -2.99 -10.22 15.50
N MET A 66 -3.06 -9.60 14.31
CA MET A 66 -3.17 -10.30 13.02
C MET A 66 -1.84 -10.89 12.54
N ARG A 67 -0.72 -10.52 13.15
CA ARG A 67 0.64 -10.85 12.69
C ARG A 67 0.91 -10.38 11.25
N PRO A 68 0.73 -9.08 10.94
CA PRO A 68 1.14 -8.51 9.67
C PRO A 68 2.67 -8.63 9.52
N PRO A 69 3.20 -8.44 8.30
CA PRO A 69 4.64 -8.31 8.14
C PRO A 69 5.17 -7.06 8.86
N ASP A 70 6.43 -7.12 9.32
CA ASP A 70 7.02 -6.08 10.19
C ASP A 70 7.14 -4.72 9.49
N ASP A 71 7.33 -4.74 8.17
CA ASP A 71 7.37 -3.55 7.33
C ASP A 71 6.02 -2.83 7.33
N LEU A 72 4.90 -3.54 7.16
CA LEU A 72 3.57 -2.95 7.26
C LEU A 72 3.31 -2.34 8.65
N LEU A 73 3.77 -3.00 9.71
CA LEU A 73 3.67 -2.44 11.06
C LEU A 73 4.58 -1.20 11.24
N ALA A 74 5.78 -1.20 10.66
CA ALA A 74 6.69 -0.05 10.65
C ALA A 74 6.07 1.15 9.91
N TRP A 75 5.40 0.90 8.78
CA TRP A 75 4.62 1.89 8.05
C TRP A 75 3.55 2.54 8.95
N TYR A 76 2.69 1.73 9.58
CA TYR A 76 1.59 2.27 10.39
C TYR A 76 2.04 3.05 11.63
N ARG A 77 3.24 2.79 12.15
CA ARG A 77 3.85 3.63 13.20
C ARG A 77 4.16 5.05 12.75
N GLN A 78 4.16 5.33 11.44
CA GLN A 78 4.49 6.63 10.88
C GLN A 78 3.33 7.24 10.08
N VAL A 79 2.56 6.41 9.39
CA VAL A 79 1.45 6.80 8.51
C VAL A 79 0.26 5.88 8.73
N ARG A 80 -0.79 6.43 9.32
CA ARG A 80 -2.05 5.75 9.63
C ARG A 80 -2.82 5.42 8.37
N GLU A 81 -2.89 6.33 7.42
CA GLU A 81 -3.68 6.19 6.20
C GLU A 81 -3.13 7.10 5.09
N VAL A 82 -3.45 6.75 3.86
CA VAL A 82 -3.26 7.62 2.69
C VAL A 82 -4.55 7.61 1.88
N SER A 83 -5.03 8.80 1.50
CA SER A 83 -6.20 8.96 0.67
C SER A 83 -5.89 9.96 -0.44
N LEU A 84 -5.88 9.49 -1.68
CA LEU A 84 -5.51 10.27 -2.87
C LEU A 84 -6.60 10.11 -3.94
N PRO A 85 -7.84 10.59 -3.71
CA PRO A 85 -9.00 10.26 -4.54
C PRO A 85 -8.89 10.77 -5.97
N ASP A 86 -8.16 11.87 -6.19
CA ASP A 86 -8.04 12.50 -7.51
C ASP A 86 -6.77 12.13 -8.27
N VAL A 87 -5.95 11.21 -7.75
CA VAL A 87 -4.74 10.75 -8.44
C VAL A 87 -5.07 9.48 -9.23
N GLY A 88 -5.08 9.57 -10.57
CA GLY A 88 -5.43 8.44 -11.43
C GLY A 88 -6.86 7.94 -11.18
N ASN A 89 -7.02 6.66 -10.82
CA ASN A 89 -8.31 6.08 -10.40
C ASN A 89 -8.61 6.28 -8.91
N GLY A 90 -7.80 7.05 -8.20
CA GLY A 90 -7.80 7.17 -6.75
C GLY A 90 -6.97 6.05 -6.10
N TYR A 91 -6.13 6.40 -5.13
CA TYR A 91 -5.29 5.45 -4.40
C TYR A 91 -5.45 5.60 -2.89
N PHE A 92 -5.59 4.48 -2.20
CA PHE A 92 -5.89 4.45 -0.77
C PHE A 92 -5.02 3.43 -0.04
N ILE A 93 -4.28 3.87 0.98
CA ILE A 93 -3.71 3.00 2.00
C ILE A 93 -4.61 3.11 3.22
N HIS A 94 -5.22 2.00 3.60
CA HIS A 94 -6.29 1.97 4.59
C HIS A 94 -5.77 2.16 6.00
N ASP A 95 -6.58 2.76 6.86
CA ASP A 95 -6.31 2.79 8.29
C ASP A 95 -6.34 1.37 8.89
N PRO A 96 -5.65 1.13 10.03
CA PRO A 96 -5.60 -0.19 10.63
C PRO A 96 -6.98 -0.79 10.94
N GLY A 97 -7.97 0.03 11.29
CA GLY A 97 -9.33 -0.44 11.53
C GLY A 97 -9.95 -1.07 10.29
N LEU A 98 -9.81 -0.40 9.15
CA LEU A 98 -10.29 -0.94 7.88
C LEU A 98 -9.49 -2.18 7.42
N VAL A 99 -8.19 -2.26 7.71
CA VAL A 99 -7.37 -3.45 7.46
C VAL A 99 -7.85 -4.66 8.27
N LEU A 100 -8.15 -4.47 9.56
CA LEU A 100 -8.66 -5.53 10.45
C LEU A 100 -9.98 -6.13 9.97
N HIS A 101 -10.79 -5.35 9.25
CA HIS A 101 -12.11 -5.74 8.78
C HIS A 101 -12.14 -6.20 7.32
N ARG A 102 -10.99 -6.43 6.68
CA ARG A 102 -10.96 -6.94 5.30
C ARG A 102 -11.37 -8.40 5.25
N GLU A 103 -12.25 -8.69 4.29
CA GLU A 103 -12.77 -10.05 4.09
C GLU A 103 -11.68 -11.01 3.59
N VAL A 104 -10.78 -10.53 2.72
CA VAL A 104 -9.71 -11.35 2.13
C VAL A 104 -8.58 -11.53 3.12
N THR A 105 -8.36 -12.78 3.52
CA THR A 105 -7.27 -13.22 4.40
C THR A 105 -6.28 -14.13 3.70
N SER A 106 -6.63 -14.63 2.51
CA SER A 106 -5.75 -15.47 1.71
C SER A 106 -6.07 -15.40 0.22
N ILE A 107 -5.08 -15.70 -0.61
CA ILE A 107 -5.21 -15.79 -2.07
C ILE A 107 -4.95 -17.22 -2.52
N ARG A 108 -5.71 -17.72 -3.51
CA ARG A 108 -5.52 -19.04 -4.10
C ARG A 108 -5.70 -18.98 -5.62
N GLY A 109 -5.07 -19.90 -6.34
CA GLY A 109 -5.08 -19.95 -7.82
C GLY A 109 -3.68 -19.77 -8.36
N ARG A 110 -3.44 -18.70 -9.12
CA ARG A 110 -2.12 -18.35 -9.68
C ARG A 110 -1.04 -18.23 -8.59
N PHE A 111 -1.41 -17.66 -7.44
CA PHE A 111 -0.56 -17.58 -6.25
C PHE A 111 -1.28 -18.25 -5.07
N THR A 112 -0.51 -18.65 -4.07
CA THR A 112 -1.03 -19.22 -2.83
C THR A 112 -0.26 -18.64 -1.66
N ALA A 113 -0.91 -17.74 -0.92
CA ALA A 113 -0.36 -17.06 0.25
C ALA A 113 -1.47 -16.65 1.22
N ASP A 114 -1.14 -16.52 2.49
CA ASP A 114 -1.98 -15.82 3.47
C ASP A 114 -1.55 -14.35 3.47
N VAL A 115 -2.52 -13.45 3.38
CA VAL A 115 -2.27 -12.05 3.02
C VAL A 115 -3.00 -11.09 3.93
N VAL A 116 -2.49 -9.86 4.00
CA VAL A 116 -3.11 -8.71 4.63
C VAL A 116 -3.43 -7.70 3.53
N VAL A 117 -4.72 -7.46 3.29
CA VAL A 117 -5.17 -6.39 2.39
C VAL A 117 -5.01 -5.05 3.10
N PHE A 118 -4.15 -4.19 2.58
CA PHE A 118 -3.79 -2.92 3.22
C PHE A 118 -4.14 -1.69 2.37
N ALA A 119 -4.37 -1.86 1.08
CA ALA A 119 -4.63 -0.75 0.16
C ALA A 119 -5.66 -1.13 -0.92
N SER A 120 -6.16 -0.11 -1.63
CA SER A 120 -7.02 -0.27 -2.81
C SER A 120 -6.90 0.94 -3.75
N ASP A 121 -7.46 0.79 -4.94
CA ASP A 121 -7.75 1.90 -5.85
C ASP A 121 -9.26 2.20 -5.90
N GLY A 122 -9.65 3.33 -6.48
CA GLY A 122 -11.06 3.69 -6.68
C GLY A 122 -11.76 2.88 -7.79
N GLY A 123 -11.03 2.00 -8.49
CA GLY A 123 -11.55 1.04 -9.46
C GLY A 123 -11.99 -0.30 -8.84
N GLY A 124 -11.79 -0.47 -7.54
CA GLY A 124 -12.14 -1.70 -6.80
C GLY A 124 -11.02 -2.76 -6.76
N THR A 125 -9.82 -2.43 -7.24
CA THR A 125 -8.64 -3.27 -7.03
C THR A 125 -8.22 -3.20 -5.57
N LEU A 126 -7.95 -4.35 -4.96
CA LEU A 126 -7.31 -4.43 -3.64
C LEU A 126 -5.81 -4.71 -3.82
N PHE A 127 -5.01 -4.25 -2.87
CA PHE A 127 -3.59 -4.60 -2.77
C PHE A 127 -3.34 -5.31 -1.45
N ALA A 128 -2.66 -6.45 -1.54
CA ALA A 128 -2.43 -7.33 -0.41
C ALA A 128 -0.96 -7.68 -0.30
N VAL A 129 -0.40 -7.64 0.91
CA VAL A 129 0.95 -8.11 1.19
C VAL A 129 0.85 -9.48 1.86
N GLU A 130 1.73 -10.40 1.51
CA GLU A 130 1.82 -11.67 2.24
C GLU A 130 2.27 -11.45 3.68
N ALA A 131 1.80 -12.28 4.61
CA ALA A 131 2.04 -12.14 6.06
C ALA A 131 3.48 -12.53 6.49
N VAL A 132 4.48 -12.20 5.67
CA VAL A 132 5.90 -12.44 5.87
C VAL A 132 6.68 -11.21 5.41
N THR A 133 7.56 -10.66 6.25
CA THR A 133 8.33 -9.43 5.96
C THR A 133 9.17 -9.57 4.68
N GLY A 134 9.14 -8.55 3.82
CA GLY A 134 9.86 -8.53 2.55
C GLY A 134 9.21 -9.35 1.42
N SER A 135 7.96 -9.79 1.61
CA SER A 135 7.20 -10.55 0.63
C SER A 135 6.49 -9.66 -0.39
N PRO A 136 6.14 -10.20 -1.56
CA PRO A 136 5.49 -9.43 -2.62
C PRO A 136 4.15 -8.82 -2.19
N VAL A 137 3.84 -7.71 -2.85
CA VAL A 137 2.51 -7.12 -2.87
C VAL A 137 1.78 -7.61 -4.12
N TYR A 138 0.59 -8.16 -3.93
CA TYR A 138 -0.30 -8.65 -4.96
C TYR A 138 -1.36 -7.60 -5.32
N ARG A 139 -1.62 -7.44 -6.62
CA ARG A 139 -2.77 -6.72 -7.16
C ARG A 139 -3.94 -7.69 -7.27
N LEU A 140 -5.05 -7.39 -6.62
CA LEU A 140 -6.26 -8.22 -6.59
C LEU A 140 -7.40 -7.44 -7.28
N PRO A 141 -7.59 -7.57 -8.61
CA PRO A 141 -8.74 -6.98 -9.30
C PRO A 141 -10.06 -7.58 -8.79
N ALA A 142 -11.20 -7.08 -9.28
CA ALA A 142 -12.50 -7.69 -8.99
C ALA A 142 -12.46 -9.21 -9.24
N GLY A 143 -12.88 -9.99 -8.24
CA GLY A 143 -12.74 -11.44 -8.24
C GLY A 143 -13.67 -12.10 -7.22
N GLU A 144 -13.61 -13.42 -7.14
CA GLU A 144 -14.42 -14.21 -6.22
C GLU A 144 -13.78 -14.22 -4.83
N ILE A 145 -14.58 -13.92 -3.80
CA ILE A 145 -14.20 -14.03 -2.40
C ILE A 145 -15.18 -14.98 -1.72
N VAL A 146 -14.69 -16.14 -1.30
CA VAL A 146 -15.50 -17.13 -0.58
C VAL A 146 -14.77 -17.51 0.71
N ALA A 147 -15.44 -17.27 1.85
CA ALA A 147 -14.89 -17.53 3.19
C ALA A 147 -13.49 -16.92 3.40
N GLY A 148 -13.29 -15.69 2.91
CA GLY A 148 -12.04 -14.94 2.99
C GLY A 148 -10.92 -15.39 2.07
N VAL A 149 -11.22 -16.30 1.13
CA VAL A 149 -10.28 -16.74 0.10
C VAL A 149 -10.58 -16.04 -1.21
N TYR A 150 -9.64 -15.22 -1.68
CA TYR A 150 -9.71 -14.58 -2.99
C TYR A 150 -9.22 -15.51 -4.10
N ARG A 151 -9.97 -15.55 -5.21
CA ARG A 151 -9.62 -16.26 -6.45
C ARG A 151 -9.99 -15.40 -7.66
N SER A 152 -9.15 -15.42 -8.67
CA SER A 152 -9.43 -14.78 -9.96
C SER A 152 -8.60 -15.41 -11.07
N ASP A 153 -9.19 -15.51 -12.26
CA ASP A 153 -8.50 -15.83 -13.51
C ASP A 153 -8.10 -14.56 -14.28
N ASP A 154 -8.40 -13.38 -13.75
CA ASP A 154 -8.03 -12.10 -14.36
C ASP A 154 -6.50 -12.01 -14.49
N PRO A 155 -5.95 -11.74 -15.68
CA PRO A 155 -4.51 -11.65 -15.86
C PRO A 155 -3.86 -10.55 -15.03
N ARG A 156 -4.61 -9.53 -14.59
CA ARG A 156 -4.16 -8.45 -13.69
C ARG A 156 -4.01 -8.90 -12.24
N PHE A 157 -4.49 -10.10 -11.88
CA PHE A 157 -4.12 -10.73 -10.63
C PHE A 157 -2.64 -11.16 -10.71
N ASP A 158 -1.75 -10.28 -10.26
CA ASP A 158 -0.30 -10.42 -10.39
C ASP A 158 0.44 -9.79 -9.21
N VAL A 159 1.76 -9.97 -9.16
CA VAL A 159 2.65 -9.27 -8.25
C VAL A 159 2.87 -7.84 -8.76
N VAL A 160 2.38 -6.85 -8.02
CA VAL A 160 2.60 -5.42 -8.34
C VAL A 160 3.95 -4.93 -7.83
N ALA A 161 4.49 -5.51 -6.76
CA ALA A 161 5.81 -5.17 -6.24
C ALA A 161 6.45 -6.33 -5.49
N GLU A 162 7.78 -6.36 -5.49
CA GLU A 162 8.55 -7.40 -4.79
C GLU A 162 8.43 -7.29 -3.27
N ASN A 163 8.09 -6.11 -2.74
CA ASN A 163 7.87 -5.84 -1.32
C ASN A 163 7.09 -4.53 -1.12
N LEU A 164 6.76 -4.21 0.13
CA LEU A 164 6.00 -3.01 0.48
C LEU A 164 6.73 -1.71 0.13
N THR A 165 8.06 -1.64 0.29
CA THR A 165 8.85 -0.48 -0.14
C THR A 165 8.71 -0.25 -1.65
N GLY A 166 8.85 -1.31 -2.46
CA GLY A 166 8.67 -1.23 -3.91
C GLY A 166 7.24 -0.82 -4.33
N PHE A 167 6.23 -1.23 -3.57
CA PHE A 167 4.85 -0.76 -3.79
C PHE A 167 4.72 0.74 -3.50
N LEU A 168 5.29 1.22 -2.40
CA LEU A 168 5.28 2.64 -2.04
C LEU A 168 6.04 3.49 -3.05
N ASP A 169 7.18 3.03 -3.54
CA ASP A 169 7.93 3.70 -4.61
C ASP A 169 7.09 3.80 -5.89
N ARG A 170 6.43 2.70 -6.30
CA ARG A 170 5.50 2.72 -7.46
C ARG A 170 4.35 3.70 -7.27
N LEU A 171 3.78 3.79 -6.07
CA LEU A 171 2.73 4.76 -5.77
C LEU A 171 3.26 6.20 -5.87
N ARG A 172 4.47 6.48 -5.35
CA ARG A 172 5.11 7.79 -5.50
C ARG A 172 5.29 8.15 -6.96
N ASP A 173 5.84 7.23 -7.75
CA ASP A 173 6.12 7.47 -9.17
C ASP A 173 4.81 7.67 -9.95
N ALA A 174 3.75 6.93 -9.63
CA ALA A 174 2.43 7.10 -10.23
C ALA A 174 1.84 8.50 -9.91
N VAL A 175 1.99 8.98 -8.68
CA VAL A 175 1.54 10.32 -8.26
C VAL A 175 2.34 11.41 -8.97
N GLU A 176 3.66 11.24 -9.11
CA GLU A 176 4.51 12.19 -9.83
C GLU A 176 4.13 12.27 -11.31
N VAL A 177 3.96 11.12 -11.98
CA VAL A 177 3.53 11.06 -13.39
C VAL A 177 2.17 11.70 -13.57
N PHE A 178 1.21 11.43 -12.68
CA PHE A 178 -0.11 12.03 -12.75
C PHE A 178 -0.05 13.55 -12.53
N ALA A 179 0.72 14.03 -11.56
CA ALA A 179 0.90 15.47 -11.32
C ALA A 179 1.46 16.19 -12.57
N ALA A 180 2.43 15.58 -13.24
CA ALA A 180 3.04 16.16 -14.44
C ALA A 180 2.14 16.07 -15.67
N THR A 181 1.53 14.92 -15.93
CA THR A 181 0.90 14.60 -17.23
C THR A 181 -0.62 14.52 -17.19
N GLY A 182 -1.22 14.35 -16.01
CA GLY A 182 -2.65 14.09 -15.83
C GLY A 182 -3.09 12.73 -16.37
N ALA A 183 -2.17 11.93 -16.89
CA ALA A 183 -2.46 10.57 -17.31
C ALA A 183 -2.53 9.66 -16.07
N PRO A 184 -3.56 8.80 -15.97
CA PRO A 184 -3.60 7.81 -14.90
C PRO A 184 -2.41 6.86 -15.07
N GLY A 185 -1.48 6.89 -14.12
CA GLY A 185 -0.43 5.87 -14.02
C GLY A 185 -1.06 4.52 -13.68
N ASP A 186 -0.36 3.43 -14.02
CA ASP A 186 -0.78 2.08 -13.62
C ASP A 186 -0.06 1.66 -12.34
N LEU A 187 -0.85 1.08 -11.43
CA LEU A 187 -0.44 0.51 -10.16
C LEU A 187 -1.07 -0.88 -10.09
#